data_AF-A0A816Z897-F1
#
_entry.id   AF-A0A816Z897-F1
#
_cell.length_a   1.000
_cell.length_b   1.000
_cell.length_c   1.000
_cell.angle_alpha   90.00
_cell.angle_beta   90.00
_cell.angle_gamma   90.00
#
_symmetry.space_group_name_H-M   'P 1'
#
loop_
_entity.id
_entity.type
_entity.pdbx_description
1 polymer ?
#
loop_
_entity_poly.entity_id
_entity_poly.type
_entity_poly.pdbx_seq_one_letter_code
_entity_poly.pdbx_strand_id
1 'polypeptide(L)'
;MIGGWVTNPTDYIGVLCKLRAFLVFSTRTMAMWLMVLATTDRWLLSSINAHRRQHSSLKNAQLWTATIVILSVALYAQQLYCYDANLMDTPLRCYGKTVVCR
;
A
#
# COMPACT_ATOMS: atom_id res chain seq x y z
N MET A 1 -17.71 22.17 -2.89
CA MET A 1 -18.92 21.49 -2.36
C MET A 1 -19.16 20.25 -3.20
N ILE A 2 -18.92 19.06 -2.67
CA ILE A 2 -19.25 17.78 -3.31
C ILE A 2 -20.02 16.96 -2.28
N GLY A 3 -21.34 16.84 -2.50
CA GLY A 3 -22.21 15.76 -2.02
C GLY A 3 -22.39 15.57 -0.51
N GLY A 4 -23.54 16.01 0.03
CA GLY A 4 -23.98 15.72 1.40
C GLY A 4 -24.37 14.25 1.60
N TRP A 5 -23.36 13.40 1.80
CA TRP A 5 -23.49 12.08 2.42
C TRP A 5 -22.65 12.09 3.70
N VAL A 6 -23.21 12.62 4.79
CA VAL A 6 -22.46 12.97 6.02
C VAL A 6 -22.21 11.78 6.96
N THR A 7 -22.31 10.55 6.46
CA THR A 7 -21.97 9.36 7.23
C THR A 7 -21.11 8.44 6.37
N ASN A 8 -19.79 8.67 6.36
CA ASN A 8 -18.89 7.66 5.83
C ASN A 8 -19.03 6.43 6.75
N PRO A 9 -19.47 5.26 6.23
CA PRO A 9 -19.65 4.07 7.06
C PRO A 9 -18.32 3.61 7.69
N THR A 10 -17.20 4.04 7.12
CA THR A 10 -15.85 3.90 7.68
C THR A 10 -15.70 4.51 9.08
N ASP A 11 -16.49 5.51 9.44
CA ASP A 11 -16.38 6.20 10.74
C ASP A 11 -17.01 5.40 11.88
N TYR A 12 -17.97 4.51 11.56
CA TYR A 12 -18.75 3.75 12.53
C TYR A 12 -18.42 2.26 12.50
N ILE A 13 -18.05 1.72 11.33
CA ILE A 13 -17.75 0.30 11.16
C ILE A 13 -16.23 0.10 11.22
N GLY A 14 -15.76 -0.46 12.34
CA GLY A 14 -14.34 -0.77 12.59
C GLY A 14 -13.65 -1.55 11.47
N VAL A 15 -14.37 -2.50 10.87
CA VAL A 15 -13.85 -3.31 9.76
C VAL A 15 -13.60 -2.45 8.51
N LEU A 16 -14.51 -1.54 8.15
CA LEU A 16 -14.31 -0.65 7.00
C LEU A 16 -13.18 0.36 7.24
N CYS A 17 -13.06 0.86 8.47
CA CYS A 17 -11.93 1.71 8.88
C CYS A 17 -10.58 1.02 8.65
N LYS A 18 -10.43 -0.18 9.21
CA LYS A 18 -9.22 -1.01 9.08
C LYS A 18 -8.89 -1.32 7.62
N LEU A 19 -9.89 -1.74 6.84
CA LEU A 19 -9.73 -2.09 5.44
C LEU A 19 -9.37 -0.87 4.58
N ARG A 20 -9.98 0.29 4.82
CA ARG A 20 -9.64 1.53 4.11
C ARG A 20 -8.20 1.95 4.39
N ALA A 21 -7.79 1.97 5.67
CA ALA A 21 -6.42 2.32 6.04
C ALA A 21 -5.42 1.38 5.37
N PHE A 22 -5.64 0.06 5.50
CA PHE A 22 -4.81 -0.96 4.87
C PHE A 22 -4.71 -0.76 3.35
N LEU A 23 -5.83 -0.56 2.66
CA LEU A 23 -5.84 -0.36 1.20
C LEU A 23 -5.10 0.91 0.79
N VAL A 24 -5.32 2.04 1.46
CA VAL A 24 -4.68 3.31 1.10
C VAL A 24 -3.16 3.22 1.26
N PHE A 25 -2.68 2.67 2.37
CA PHE A 25 -1.23 2.55 2.59
C PHE A 25 -0.59 1.49 1.70
N SER A 26 -1.19 0.30 1.59
CA SER A 26 -0.66 -0.77 0.74
C SER A 26 -0.61 -0.35 -0.74
N THR A 27 -1.71 0.15 -1.30
CA THR A 27 -1.76 0.54 -2.73
C THR A 27 -0.81 1.67 -3.06
N ARG A 28 -0.68 2.68 -2.18
CA ARG A 28 0.25 3.79 -2.38
C ARG A 28 1.70 3.31 -2.42
N THR A 29 2.07 2.43 -1.51
CA THR A 29 3.43 1.86 -1.45
C THR A 29 3.69 0.92 -2.63
N MET A 30 2.73 0.06 -2.98
CA MET A 30 2.80 -0.77 -4.18
C MET A 30 3.01 0.06 -5.44
N ALA A 31 2.25 1.14 -5.61
CA ALA A 31 2.39 2.04 -6.75
C ALA A 31 3.80 2.64 -6.82
N MET A 32 4.35 3.12 -5.69
CA MET A 32 5.72 3.65 -5.66
C MET A 32 6.76 2.60 -6.06
N TRP A 33 6.68 1.39 -5.50
CA TRP A 33 7.63 0.32 -5.82
C TRP A 33 7.51 -0.18 -7.27
N LEU A 34 6.30 -0.26 -7.81
CA LEU A 34 6.08 -0.62 -9.21
C LEU A 34 6.63 0.43 -10.16
N MET A 35 6.50 1.72 -9.83
CA MET A 35 7.14 2.79 -10.60
C MET A 35 8.66 2.65 -10.60
N VAL A 36 9.27 2.41 -9.44
CA VAL A 36 10.72 2.19 -9.32
C VAL A 36 11.15 0.98 -10.16
N LEU A 37 10.43 -0.14 -10.08
CA LEU A 37 10.70 -1.33 -10.88
C LEU A 37 10.61 -1.04 -12.39
N ALA A 38 9.55 -0.34 -12.82
CA ALA A 38 9.37 0.03 -14.23
C ALA A 38 10.50 0.93 -14.74
N THR A 39 10.95 1.90 -13.93
CA THR A 39 12.10 2.75 -14.30
C THR A 39 13.41 1.98 -14.34
N THR A 40 13.60 1.03 -13.42
CA THR A 40 14.79 0.17 -13.37
C THR A 40 14.85 -0.78 -14.56
N ASP A 41 13.71 -1.36 -14.92
CA ASP A 41 13.58 -2.22 -16.10
C ASP A 41 13.93 -1.47 -17.39
N ARG A 42 13.38 -0.27 -17.59
CA ARG A 42 13.73 0.61 -18.72
C ARG A 42 15.22 0.98 -18.74
N TRP A 43 15.82 1.22 -17.57
CA TRP A 43 17.24 1.50 -17.47
C TRP A 43 18.11 0.29 -17.85
N LEU A 44 17.73 -0.92 -17.42
CA LEU A 44 18.41 -2.15 -17.80
C LEU A 44 18.35 -2.40 -19.31
N LEU A 45 17.22 -2.13 -19.96
CA LEU A 45 17.05 -2.23 -21.41
C LEU A 45 17.95 -1.23 -22.16
N SER A 46 18.07 0.00 -21.64
CA SER A 46 18.93 1.04 -22.23
C SER A 46 20.43 0.74 -22.07
N SER A 47 20.83 -0.18 -21.20
CA SER A 47 22.24 -0.46 -20.95
C SER A 47 22.90 -1.16 -22.15
N ILE A 48 24.17 -0.84 -22.41
CA ILE A 48 24.98 -1.46 -23.49
C ILE A 48 25.35 -2.91 -23.16
N ASN A 49 25.45 -3.26 -21.87
CA ASN A 49 25.88 -4.57 -21.42
C ASN A 49 24.78 -5.63 -21.61
N ALA A 50 25.02 -6.61 -22.46
CA ALA A 50 24.09 -7.71 -22.73
C ALA A 50 23.70 -8.50 -21.48
N HIS A 51 24.62 -8.69 -20.53
CA HIS A 51 24.33 -9.34 -19.24
C HIS A 51 23.29 -8.57 -18.41
N ARG A 52 23.30 -7.23 -18.44
CA ARG A 52 22.30 -6.41 -17.72
C ARG A 52 20.94 -6.43 -18.43
N ARG A 53 20.91 -6.50 -19.76
CA ARG A 53 19.66 -6.65 -20.53
C ARG A 53 18.91 -7.94 -20.22
N GLN A 54 19.63 -9.04 -19.97
CA GLN A 54 19.01 -10.32 -19.63
C GLN A 54 18.23 -10.29 -18.30
N HIS A 55 18.52 -9.35 -17.40
CA HIS A 55 17.74 -9.19 -16.17
C HIS A 55 16.33 -8.61 -16.41
N SER A 56 16.12 -7.87 -17.51
CA SER A 56 14.81 -7.40 -17.98
C SER A 56 14.09 -8.54 -18.73
N SER A 57 13.89 -9.65 -18.03
CA SER A 57 13.05 -10.74 -18.53
C SER A 57 11.65 -10.64 -17.92
N LEU A 58 10.63 -11.01 -18.70
CA LEU A 58 9.24 -11.01 -18.24
C LEU A 58 9.07 -11.86 -16.96
N LYS A 59 9.80 -12.97 -16.85
CA LYS A 59 9.80 -13.87 -15.68
C LYS A 59 10.30 -13.15 -14.44
N ASN A 60 11.41 -12.41 -14.54
CA ASN A 60 11.94 -11.64 -13.42
C ASN A 60 11.00 -10.49 -13.05
N ALA A 61 10.44 -9.78 -14.04
CA ALA A 61 9.50 -8.69 -13.77
C ALA A 61 8.25 -9.19 -13.02
N GLN A 62 7.71 -10.35 -13.40
CA GLN A 62 6.59 -10.99 -12.70
C GLN A 62 6.98 -11.42 -11.27
N LEU A 63 8.16 -12.03 -11.10
CA LEU A 63 8.66 -12.44 -9.79
C LEU A 63 8.80 -11.23 -8.86
N TRP A 64 9.48 -10.17 -9.31
CA TRP A 64 9.66 -8.94 -8.53
C TRP A 64 8.33 -8.24 -8.22
N THR A 65 7.40 -8.22 -9.17
CA THR A 65 6.05 -7.69 -8.94
C THR A 65 5.33 -8.47 -7.84
N ALA A 66 5.35 -9.80 -7.91
CA ALA A 66 4.76 -10.65 -6.88
C ALA A 66 5.42 -10.44 -5.50
N THR A 67 6.76 -10.34 -5.46
CA THR A 67 7.51 -10.05 -4.23
C THR A 67 7.11 -8.70 -3.62
N ILE A 68 6.98 -7.65 -4.43
CA ILE A 68 6.53 -6.31 -3.96
C ILE A 68 5.12 -6.38 -3.39
N VAL A 69 4.20 -7.07 -4.05
CA VAL A 69 2.81 -7.23 -3.57
C VAL A 69 2.80 -7.93 -2.21
N ILE A 70 3.50 -9.06 -2.09
CA ILE A 70 3.56 -9.85 -0.85
C ILE A 70 4.18 -9.03 0.29
N LEU A 71 5.32 -8.37 0.04
CA LEU A 71 5.99 -7.53 1.04
C LEU A 71 5.11 -6.34 1.46
N SER A 72 4.45 -5.68 0.51
CA SER A 72 3.56 -4.55 0.81
C SER A 72 2.39 -4.99 1.68
N VAL A 73 1.76 -6.13 1.38
CA VAL A 73 0.69 -6.69 2.20
C VAL A 73 1.19 -7.05 3.60
N ALA A 74 2.34 -7.72 3.72
CA ALA A 74 2.91 -8.13 5.00
C ALA A 74 3.27 -6.92 5.89
N LEU A 75 3.92 -5.90 5.33
CA LEU A 75 4.31 -4.69 6.08
C LEU A 75 3.11 -3.91 6.62
N TYR A 76 1.99 -3.91 5.88
CA TYR A 76 0.79 -3.18 6.26
C TYR A 76 -0.27 -4.06 6.94
N ALA A 77 -0.08 -5.37 7.04
CA ALA A 77 -1.00 -6.27 7.74
C ALA A 77 -1.23 -5.85 9.21
N GLN A 78 -0.19 -5.29 9.86
CA GLN A 78 -0.29 -4.71 11.20
C GLN A 78 -1.38 -3.63 11.33
N GLN A 79 -1.65 -2.87 10.26
CA GLN A 79 -2.68 -1.82 10.28
C GLN A 79 -4.09 -2.38 10.47
N LEU A 80 -4.34 -3.63 10.09
CA LEU A 80 -5.61 -4.31 10.36
C LEU A 80 -5.84 -4.52 11.86
N TYR A 81 -4.77 -4.62 12.65
CA TYR A 81 -4.84 -4.77 14.09
C TYR A 81 -4.81 -3.42 14.82
N CYS A 82 -4.00 -2.47 14.32
CA CYS A 82 -3.70 -1.23 15.05
C CYS A 82 -4.74 -0.10 14.92
N TYR A 83 -5.64 -0.18 13.93
CA TYR A 83 -6.66 0.86 13.70
C TYR A 83 -7.96 0.52 14.42
N ASP A 84 -8.56 1.50 15.10
CA ASP A 84 -9.91 1.37 15.66
C ASP A 84 -10.82 2.48 15.10
N ALA A 85 -12.12 2.18 15.04
CA ALA A 85 -13.15 3.15 14.67
C ALA A 85 -13.83 3.74 15.91
N ASN A 86 -14.62 4.79 15.69
CA ASN A 86 -15.42 5.48 16.70
C ASN A 86 -14.58 6.16 17.81
N LEU A 87 -13.39 6.68 17.49
CA LEU A 87 -12.67 7.56 18.40
C LEU A 87 -13.25 8.98 18.37
N MET A 88 -13.58 9.52 19.55
CA MET A 88 -14.24 10.82 19.71
C MET A 88 -13.26 12.00 19.87
N ASP A 89 -11.99 11.75 20.21
CA ASP A 89 -10.96 12.78 20.45
C ASP A 89 -9.87 12.86 19.36
N THR A 90 -10.10 12.25 18.20
CA THR A 90 -9.15 12.26 17.07
C THR A 90 -9.73 12.98 15.86
N PRO A 91 -8.90 13.66 15.03
CA PRO A 91 -9.38 14.42 13.87
C PRO A 91 -10.09 13.54 12.83
N LEU A 92 -9.79 12.23 12.82
CA LEU A 92 -10.57 11.21 12.13
C LEU A 92 -11.12 10.23 13.16
N ARG A 93 -12.39 9.83 12.99
CA ARG A 93 -13.04 8.79 13.83
C ARG A 93 -12.41 7.39 13.67
N CYS A 94 -11.61 7.22 12.62
CA CYS A 94 -10.79 6.04 12.34
C CYS A 94 -9.32 6.42 12.56
N TYR A 95 -8.72 6.01 13.67
CA TYR A 95 -7.35 6.39 14.03
C TYR A 95 -6.62 5.28 14.80
N GLY A 96 -5.29 5.24 14.69
CA GLY A 96 -4.46 4.28 15.42
C GLY A 96 -4.43 4.60 16.91
N LYS A 97 -5.01 3.73 17.75
CA LYS A 97 -5.10 3.92 19.21
C LYS A 97 -4.13 3.03 19.99
N THR A 98 -3.72 1.91 19.42
CA THR A 98 -2.92 0.91 20.13
C THR A 98 -1.51 1.40 20.39
N VAL A 99 -1.14 1.49 21.68
CA VAL A 99 0.19 1.90 22.15
C VAL A 99 1.30 0.99 21.61
N VAL A 100 0.96 -0.29 21.37
CA VAL A 100 1.86 -1.29 20.75
C VAL A 100 2.25 -0.91 19.32
N CYS A 101 1.48 -0.06 18.66
CA CYS A 101 1.68 0.33 17.27
C CYS A 101 2.15 1.79 17.09
N ARG A 102 2.53 2.46 18.18
CA ARG A 102 3.09 3.82 18.17
C ARG A 102 4.60 3.79 18.12
#